data_AF-A0A937UCQ4-F1
#
_entry.id   AF-A0A937UCQ4-F1
#
_cell.length_a   1.000
_cell.length_b   1.000
_cell.length_c   1.000
_cell.angle_alpha   90.00
_cell.angle_beta   90.00
_cell.angle_gamma   90.00
#
_symmetry.space_group_name_H-M   'P 1'
#
loop_
_entity.id
_entity.type
_entity.pdbx_description
1 polymer ?
#
loop_
_entity_poly.entity_id
_entity_poly.type
_entity_poly.pdbx_seq_one_letter_code
_entity_poly.pdbx_strand_id
1 'polypeptide(L)'
;MEEVRLIEVKEDIMSDNDAVAKSLRDRLSKEKTFLINLMSSPGAGKTSLILKTLEGLKNELRIGVIEADIDSMVDAEKVAAQGAATVQLRTGGFCHLDASMVEKGLNSMGLGEFDLIIIENVGNLVCP
;
A
#
# COMPACT_ATOMS: atom_id res chain seq x y z
N MET A 1 42.21 -4.53 22.82
CA MET A 1 41.27 -4.45 21.69
C MET A 1 39.89 -4.40 22.29
N GLU A 2 39.14 -3.31 22.11
CA GLU A 2 37.73 -3.27 22.50
C GLU A 2 36.97 -4.33 21.69
N GLU A 3 36.12 -5.11 22.37
CA GLU A 3 35.22 -6.06 21.71
C GLU A 3 34.27 -5.29 20.80
N VAL A 4 34.31 -5.60 19.51
CA VAL A 4 33.36 -5.07 18.53
C VAL A 4 31.98 -5.61 18.87
N ARG A 5 31.07 -4.73 19.28
CA ARG A 5 29.68 -5.07 19.56
C ARG A 5 28.91 -5.18 18.24
N LEU A 6 28.59 -6.41 17.85
CA LEU A 6 27.78 -6.68 16.67
C LEU A 6 26.30 -6.45 17.01
N ILE A 7 25.61 -5.65 16.20
CA ILE A 7 24.19 -5.33 16.36
C ILE A 7 23.48 -5.78 15.09
N GLU A 8 22.46 -6.63 15.22
CA GLU A 8 21.67 -7.14 14.10
C GLU A 8 20.50 -6.21 13.78
N VAL A 9 20.80 -5.09 13.13
CA VAL A 9 19.84 -4.02 12.81
C VAL A 9 18.67 -4.50 11.93
N LYS A 10 18.87 -5.54 11.10
CA LYS A 10 17.85 -6.02 10.15
C LYS A 10 16.65 -6.66 10.85
N GLU A 11 16.89 -7.51 11.85
CA GLU A 11 15.80 -8.18 12.58
C GLU A 11 14.96 -7.17 13.37
N ASP A 12 15.61 -6.20 14.01
CA ASP A 12 14.94 -5.13 14.75
C ASP A 12 13.97 -4.36 13.84
N ILE A 13 14.42 -3.90 12.66
CA ILE A 13 13.58 -3.17 11.69
C ILE A 13 12.38 -4.00 11.21
N MET A 14 12.58 -5.30 10.92
CA MET A 14 11.48 -6.18 10.50
C MET A 14 10.47 -6.40 11.63
N SER A 15 10.96 -6.57 12.87
CA SER A 15 10.11 -6.75 14.04
C SER A 15 9.24 -5.52 14.33
N ASP A 16 9.79 -4.32 14.14
CA ASP A 16 9.07 -3.06 14.26
C ASP A 16 7.98 -2.95 13.18
N ASN A 17 8.31 -3.29 11.94
CA ASN A 17 7.34 -3.29 10.83
C ASN A 17 6.20 -4.29 11.07
N ASP A 18 6.51 -5.49 11.58
CA ASP A 18 5.50 -6.52 11.88
C ASP A 18 4.53 -6.09 12.99
N ALA A 19 5.03 -5.37 14.00
CA ALA A 19 4.19 -4.81 15.06
C ALA A 19 3.20 -3.77 14.49
N VAL A 20 3.67 -2.87 13.62
CA VAL A 20 2.81 -1.88 12.93
C VAL A 20 1.81 -2.59 12.01
N ALA A 21 2.27 -3.57 11.22
CA ALA A 21 1.41 -4.32 10.32
C ALA A 21 0.32 -5.09 11.07
N LYS A 22 0.63 -5.63 12.26
CA LYS A 22 -0.36 -6.28 13.12
C LYS A 22 -1.41 -5.29 13.61
N SER A 23 -0.99 -4.14 14.13
CA SER A 23 -1.91 -3.07 14.57
C SER A 23 -2.84 -2.64 13.44
N LEU A 24 -2.32 -2.49 12.22
CA LEU A 24 -3.11 -2.16 11.04
C LEU A 24 -4.15 -3.23 10.71
N ARG A 25 -3.78 -4.52 10.73
CA ARG A 25 -4.74 -5.61 10.50
C ARG A 25 -5.85 -5.62 11.54
N ASP A 26 -5.51 -5.41 12.81
CA ASP A 26 -6.48 -5.36 13.90
C ASP A 26 -7.45 -4.17 13.73
N ARG A 27 -6.94 -3.01 13.29
CA ARG A 27 -7.76 -1.82 12.97
C ARG A 27 -8.71 -2.08 11.80
N LEU A 28 -8.18 -2.54 10.66
CA LEU A 28 -8.96 -2.83 9.46
C LEU A 28 -10.04 -3.89 9.71
N SER A 29 -9.73 -4.90 10.53
CA SER A 29 -10.72 -5.92 10.94
C SER A 29 -11.87 -5.33 11.74
N LYS A 30 -11.59 -4.41 12.68
CA LYS A 30 -12.63 -3.70 13.46
C LYS A 30 -13.48 -2.79 12.57
N GLU A 31 -12.86 -2.15 11.59
CA GLU A 31 -13.52 -1.27 10.61
C GLU A 31 -14.27 -2.05 9.52
N LYS A 32 -14.07 -3.38 9.44
CA LYS A 32 -14.59 -4.27 8.40
C LYS A 32 -14.15 -3.89 6.98
N THR A 33 -12.95 -3.32 6.86
CA THR A 33 -12.35 -2.97 5.58
C THR A 33 -11.42 -4.09 5.14
N PHE A 34 -11.66 -4.63 3.95
CA PHE A 34 -10.74 -5.59 3.34
C PHE A 34 -9.64 -4.85 2.59
N LEU A 35 -8.37 -5.17 2.87
CA LEU A 35 -7.22 -4.54 2.22
C LEU A 35 -6.45 -5.55 1.37
N ILE A 36 -6.19 -5.18 0.12
CA ILE A 36 -5.37 -5.96 -0.82
C ILE A 36 -4.09 -5.17 -1.11
N ASN A 37 -2.94 -5.79 -0.90
CA ASN A 37 -1.65 -5.27 -1.37
C ASN A 37 -1.26 -5.98 -2.67
N LEU A 38 -1.35 -5.28 -3.81
CA LEU A 38 -1.08 -5.83 -5.13
C LEU A 38 0.37 -5.55 -5.54
N MET A 39 1.17 -6.61 -5.61
CA MET A 39 2.58 -6.57 -5.98
C MET A 39 2.83 -7.30 -7.31
N SER A 40 3.75 -6.80 -8.13
CA SER A 40 4.16 -7.44 -9.38
C SER A 40 5.44 -6.82 -9.93
N SER A 41 5.98 -7.34 -11.04
CA SER A 41 6.95 -6.62 -11.87
C SER A 41 6.33 -5.37 -12.53
N PRO A 42 7.15 -4.40 -12.98
CA PRO A 42 6.67 -3.30 -13.83
C PRO A 42 5.92 -3.83 -15.06
N GLY A 43 4.82 -3.16 -15.44
CA GLY A 43 4.08 -3.48 -16.67
C GLY A 43 3.25 -4.78 -16.63
N ALA A 44 3.16 -5.47 -15.49
CA ALA A 44 2.37 -6.71 -15.37
C ALA A 44 0.84 -6.50 -15.36
N GLY A 45 0.37 -5.25 -15.46
CA GLY A 45 -1.06 -4.93 -15.59
C GLY A 45 -1.80 -4.67 -14.28
N LYS A 46 -1.11 -4.31 -13.18
CA LYS A 46 -1.74 -3.94 -11.89
C LYS A 46 -2.83 -2.88 -12.04
N THR A 47 -2.48 -1.74 -12.65
CA THR A 47 -3.42 -0.64 -12.88
C THR A 47 -4.59 -1.09 -13.74
N SER A 48 -4.35 -1.91 -14.78
CA SER A 48 -5.42 -2.44 -15.62
C SER A 48 -6.38 -3.34 -14.84
N LEU A 49 -5.86 -4.18 -13.94
CA LEU A 49 -6.67 -5.01 -13.05
C LEU A 49 -7.51 -4.12 -12.13
N ILE A 50 -6.91 -3.11 -11.49
CA ILE A 50 -7.60 -2.19 -10.58
C ILE A 50 -8.73 -1.45 -11.30
N LEU A 51 -8.46 -0.89 -12.48
CA LEU A 51 -9.48 -0.18 -13.27
C LEU A 51 -10.67 -1.09 -13.63
N LYS A 52 -10.41 -2.36 -13.99
CA LYS A 52 -11.49 -3.33 -14.26
C LYS A 52 -12.24 -3.75 -13.00
N THR A 53 -11.56 -3.88 -11.86
CA THR A 53 -12.19 -4.14 -10.57
C THR A 53 -13.11 -2.98 -10.16
N LEU A 54 -12.65 -1.74 -10.32
CA LEU A 54 -13.47 -0.56 -10.06
C LEU A 54 -14.69 -0.50 -10.97
N GLU A 55 -14.52 -0.74 -12.27
CA GLU A 55 -15.63 -0.78 -13.23
C GLU A 55 -16.71 -1.80 -12.82
N GLY A 56 -16.29 -2.98 -12.38
CA GLY A 56 -17.19 -4.07 -12.00
C GLY A 56 -17.85 -3.93 -10.63
N LEU A 57 -17.17 -3.31 -9.64
CA LEU A 57 -17.59 -3.37 -8.23
C LEU A 57 -17.95 -2.03 -7.60
N LYS A 58 -17.71 -0.89 -8.26
CA LYS A 58 -17.96 0.45 -7.66
C LYS A 58 -19.40 0.73 -7.24
N ASN A 59 -20.37 -0.01 -7.77
CA ASN A 59 -21.79 0.14 -7.42
C ASN A 59 -22.19 -0.75 -6.23
N GLU A 60 -21.33 -1.68 -5.83
CA GLU A 60 -21.58 -2.65 -4.75
C GLU A 60 -20.71 -2.40 -3.52
N LEU A 61 -19.50 -1.87 -3.74
CA LEU A 61 -18.50 -1.63 -2.70
C LEU A 61 -18.01 -0.19 -2.77
N ARG A 62 -17.74 0.38 -1.60
CA ARG A 62 -16.98 1.62 -1.47
C ARG A 62 -15.50 1.27 -1.56
N ILE A 63 -14.87 1.63 -2.68
CA ILE A 63 -13.49 1.23 -3.00
C ILE A 63 -12.55 2.43 -2.91
N GLY A 64 -11.49 2.28 -2.13
CA GLY A 64 -10.35 3.21 -2.08
C GLY A 64 -9.13 2.59 -2.75
N VAL A 65 -8.29 3.41 -3.38
CA VAL A 65 -7.03 2.98 -3.98
C VAL A 65 -5.87 3.79 -3.46
N ILE A 66 -4.82 3.11 -3.01
CA ILE A 66 -3.54 3.72 -2.64
C ILE A 66 -2.52 3.33 -3.70
N GLU A 67 -2.01 4.32 -4.42
CA GLU A 67 -0.99 4.12 -5.44
C GLU A 67 0.38 4.42 -4.84
N ALA A 68 1.29 3.45 -4.89
CA ALA A 68 2.66 3.64 -4.44
C ALA A 68 3.63 3.56 -5.62
N ASP A 69 4.27 4.69 -5.89
CA ASP A 69 5.30 4.83 -6.91
C ASP A 69 6.48 5.62 -6.35
N ILE A 70 7.61 5.53 -7.03
CA ILE A 70 8.82 6.26 -6.66
C ILE A 70 8.61 7.76 -6.93
N ASP A 71 8.09 8.12 -8.10
CA ASP A 71 7.98 9.52 -8.54
C ASP A 71 6.80 9.82 -9.49
N SER A 72 6.17 8.81 -10.08
CA SER A 72 5.07 9.00 -11.03
C SER A 72 3.71 9.16 -10.33
N MET A 73 2.83 9.96 -10.93
CA MET A 73 1.41 10.09 -10.53
C MET A 73 0.45 9.56 -11.60
N VAL A 74 0.99 9.02 -12.70
CA VAL A 74 0.22 8.64 -13.89
C VAL A 74 -0.88 7.62 -13.56
N ASP A 75 -0.61 6.66 -12.68
CA ASP A 75 -1.58 5.62 -12.34
C ASP A 75 -2.65 6.13 -11.36
N ALA A 76 -2.27 6.96 -10.38
CA ALA A 76 -3.23 7.66 -9.52
C ALA A 76 -4.21 8.54 -10.30
N GLU A 77 -3.75 9.26 -11.32
CA GLU A 77 -4.63 10.08 -12.17
C GLU A 77 -5.64 9.21 -12.95
N LYS A 78 -5.21 8.07 -13.49
CA LYS A 78 -6.10 7.13 -14.20
C LYS A 78 -7.17 6.55 -13.29
N VAL A 79 -6.79 6.18 -12.06
CA VAL A 79 -7.69 5.59 -11.07
C VAL A 79 -8.68 6.63 -10.55
N ALA A 80 -8.20 7.84 -10.22
CA ALA A 80 -9.07 8.94 -9.80
C ALA A 80 -10.08 9.33 -10.89
N ALA A 81 -9.69 9.27 -12.18
CA ALA A 81 -10.59 9.52 -13.30
C ALA A 81 -11.76 8.50 -13.41
N GLN A 82 -11.67 7.33 -12.75
CA GLN A 82 -12.78 6.37 -12.64
C GLN A 82 -13.73 6.66 -11.45
N GLY A 83 -13.44 7.71 -10.67
CA GLY A 83 -14.25 8.14 -9.52
C GLY A 83 -13.92 7.44 -8.21
N ALA A 84 -12.80 6.70 -8.14
CA ALA A 84 -12.34 6.07 -6.90
C ALA A 84 -11.60 7.06 -6.00
N ALA A 85 -11.80 6.97 -4.68
CA ALA A 85 -10.99 7.71 -3.72
C ALA A 85 -9.55 7.24 -3.83
N THR A 86 -8.64 8.14 -4.21
CA THR A 86 -7.27 7.78 -4.58
C THR A 86 -6.25 8.56 -3.76
N VAL A 87 -5.27 7.88 -3.20
CA VAL A 87 -4.14 8.48 -2.49
C VAL A 87 -2.84 8.06 -3.17
N GLN A 88 -2.02 9.03 -3.57
CA GLN A 88 -0.66 8.76 -4.01
C GLN A 88 0.29 8.75 -2.81
N LEU A 89 1.01 7.65 -2.65
CA LEU A 89 2.20 7.55 -1.81
C LEU A 89 3.43 7.67 -2.71
N ARG A 90 4.29 8.63 -2.39
CA ARG A 90 5.64 8.69 -2.96
C ARG A 90 6.58 7.98 -2.01
N THR A 91 7.21 6.91 -2.47
CA THR A 91 8.11 6.12 -1.63
C THR A 91 9.46 6.79 -1.41
N GLY A 92 9.78 7.89 -2.10
CA GLY A 92 10.99 8.67 -1.84
C GLY A 92 12.28 7.90 -2.15
N GLY A 93 12.25 7.02 -3.14
CA GLY A 93 13.38 6.18 -3.55
C GLY A 93 13.35 4.75 -3.00
N PHE A 94 12.46 4.43 -2.05
CA PHE A 94 12.26 3.04 -1.63
C PHE A 94 11.53 2.23 -2.71
N CYS A 95 12.02 1.02 -2.95
CA CYS A 95 11.49 0.13 -3.97
C CYS A 95 10.34 -0.79 -3.47
N HIS A 96 9.84 -0.53 -2.26
CA HIS A 96 8.73 -1.24 -1.62
C HIS A 96 8.02 -0.31 -0.62
N LEU A 97 6.83 -0.73 -0.18
CA LEU A 97 6.11 -0.11 0.94
C LEU A 97 6.37 -0.85 2.25
N ASP A 98 6.57 -0.10 3.34
CA ASP A 98 6.49 -0.61 4.70
C ASP A 98 5.11 -0.33 5.33
N ALA A 99 4.84 -0.93 6.50
CA ALA A 99 3.57 -0.79 7.20
C ALA A 99 3.29 0.65 7.65
N SER A 100 4.32 1.44 7.99
CA SER A 100 4.16 2.84 8.38
C SER A 100 3.73 3.72 7.21
N MET A 101 4.24 3.43 6.00
CA MET A 101 3.82 4.10 4.76
C MET A 101 2.36 3.77 4.47
N VAL A 102 1.97 2.50 4.61
CA VAL A 102 0.57 2.08 4.46
C VAL A 102 -0.33 2.79 5.47
N GLU A 103 0.08 2.88 6.74
CA GLU A 103 -0.68 3.58 7.78
C GLU A 103 -0.91 5.05 7.42
N LYS A 104 0.12 5.75 6.95
CA LYS A 104 0.02 7.15 6.49
C LYS A 104 -0.94 7.29 5.32
N GLY A 105 -0.87 6.38 4.35
CA GLY A 105 -1.79 6.35 3.20
C GLY A 105 -3.24 6.19 3.64
N LEU A 106 -3.52 5.22 4.52
CA LEU A 106 -4.84 4.96 5.08
C LEU A 106 -5.37 6.17 5.88
N ASN A 107 -4.54 6.77 6.73
CA ASN A 107 -4.94 7.94 7.50
C ASN A 107 -5.24 9.16 6.61
N SER A 108 -4.51 9.31 5.50
CA SER A 108 -4.69 10.41 4.53
C SER A 108 -5.95 10.22 3.68
N MET A 109 -6.34 8.97 3.42
CA MET A 109 -7.58 8.63 2.73
C MET A 109 -8.83 8.94 3.58
N GLY A 110 -8.67 8.99 4.90
CA GLY A 110 -9.75 9.11 5.87
C GLY A 110 -10.28 7.74 6.29
N LEU A 111 -10.38 7.50 7.60
CA LEU A 111 -10.90 6.25 8.16
C LEU A 111 -12.43 6.36 8.31
N GLY A 112 -13.19 5.46 7.67
CA GLY A 112 -14.61 5.27 7.99
C GLY A 112 -15.54 4.81 6.87
N GLU A 113 -15.14 4.81 5.59
CA GLU A 113 -16.10 4.63 4.49
C GLU A 113 -15.70 3.64 3.39
N PHE A 114 -14.75 2.73 3.61
CA PHE A 114 -14.34 1.76 2.57
C PHE A 114 -14.62 0.32 2.96
N ASP A 115 -15.24 -0.41 2.03
CA ASP A 115 -15.43 -1.86 2.13
C ASP A 115 -14.18 -2.59 1.60
N LEU A 116 -13.53 -2.00 0.59
CA LEU A 116 -12.31 -2.52 -0.03
C LEU A 116 -11.28 -1.39 -0.23
N ILE A 117 -10.04 -1.63 0.17
CA ILE A 117 -8.89 -0.80 -0.17
C ILE A 117 -7.91 -1.63 -0.98
N ILE A 118 -7.52 -1.14 -2.15
CA ILE A 118 -6.47 -1.76 -2.96
C ILE A 118 -5.24 -0.87 -2.91
N ILE A 119 -4.10 -1.44 -2.53
CA ILE A 119 -2.80 -0.82 -2.65
C ILE A 119 -2.16 -1.34 -3.94
N GLU A 120 -1.92 -0.46 -4.90
CA GLU A 120 -0.98 -0.76 -5.99
C GLU A 120 0.44 -0.50 -5.47
N ASN A 121 1.19 -1.57 -5.18
CA ASN A 121 2.55 -1.44 -4.71
C ASN A 121 3.51 -1.09 -5.86
N VAL A 122 4.72 -0.64 -5.51
CA VAL A 122 5.79 -0.42 -6.47
C VAL A 122 5.99 -1.67 -7.31
N GLY A 123 6.06 -1.52 -8.63
CA GLY A 123 6.32 -2.62 -9.55
C GLY A 123 7.74 -3.18 -9.35
N ASN A 124 7.94 -4.07 -8.41
CA ASN A 124 9.25 -4.62 -8.09
C ASN A 124 9.14 -6.01 -7.45
N LEU A 125 9.90 -6.97 -7.97
CA LEU A 125 10.01 -8.34 -7.43
C LEU A 125 11.48 -8.75 -7.15
N VAL A 126 12.42 -7.81 -7.23
CA VAL A 126 13.85 -8.13 -7.29
C VAL A 126 14.69 -7.31 -6.31
N CYS A 127 14.09 -6.46 -5.48
CA CYS A 127 14.89 -5.75 -4.48
C CYS A 127 15.50 -6.74 -3.45
N PRO A 128 16.79 -6.55 -3.08
CA PRO A 128 17.48 -7.34 -2.07
C PRO A 128 17.01 -7.04 -0.64
#